data_AF-A0A556PDP6-F1
#
_entry.id   AF-A0A556PDP6-F1
#
_cell.length_a   1.000
_cell.length_b   1.000
_cell.length_c   1.000
_cell.angle_alpha   90.00
_cell.angle_beta   90.00
_cell.angle_gamma   90.00
#
_symmetry.space_group_name_H-M   'P 1'
#
loop_
_entity.id
_entity.type
_entity.pdbx_description
1 polymer ?
#
loop_
_entity_poly.entity_id
_entity_poly.type
_entity_poly.pdbx_seq_one_letter_code
_entity_poly.pdbx_strand_id
1 'polypeptide(L)'
;MSLEVLFAGEKMWNVPLLISLLIVSIVYVYTLKQFVKTFNKQPILFFVGLIVLYFTLGTPLAAFSHLSFSSHMLQMSVLYFIIPPLILFGIPNILYHRMLDISVFKLIRRLFLPPIVSLIIFAGLLFLYHLPTTLHIFSLNPRFHEIYLVLLFFLSLRMWWPFVLSDQSKEEKKKNDMH
;
A
#
# COMPACT_ATOMS: atom_id res chain seq x y z
N MET A 1 3.32 32.15 -20.89
CA MET A 1 2.73 32.18 -19.53
C MET A 1 1.78 31.03 -19.23
N SER A 2 1.13 30.38 -20.21
CA SER A 2 0.24 29.22 -19.99
C SER A 2 0.94 27.86 -19.86
N LEU A 3 2.04 27.64 -20.59
CA LEU A 3 2.78 26.37 -20.58
C LEU A 3 3.57 26.16 -19.29
N GLU A 4 4.20 27.19 -18.72
CA GLU A 4 4.91 27.08 -17.45
C GLU A 4 3.98 26.79 -16.27
N VAL A 5 2.74 27.28 -16.29
CA VAL A 5 1.72 26.97 -15.28
C VAL A 5 1.20 25.55 -15.43
N LEU A 6 1.08 25.04 -16.67
CA LEU A 6 0.79 23.63 -16.94
C LEU A 6 1.91 22.72 -16.43
N PHE A 7 3.17 23.03 -16.73
CA PHE A 7 4.32 22.25 -16.23
C PHE A 7 4.58 22.41 -14.73
N ALA A 8 4.29 23.59 -14.15
CA ALA A 8 4.33 23.80 -12.70
C ALA A 8 3.23 23.01 -11.99
N GLY A 9 2.03 22.93 -12.58
CA GLY A 9 0.97 22.04 -12.12
C GLY A 9 1.36 20.56 -12.24
N GLU A 10 1.94 20.14 -13.36
CA GLU A 10 2.43 18.76 -13.57
C GLU A 10 3.47 18.33 -12.53
N LYS A 11 4.25 19.26 -11.98
CA LYS A 11 5.24 18.96 -10.94
C LYS A 11 4.61 18.77 -9.55
N MET A 12 3.39 19.24 -9.33
CA MET A 12 2.66 19.12 -8.05
C MET A 12 1.86 17.83 -7.94
N TRP A 13 1.47 17.25 -9.10
CA TRP A 13 0.77 15.97 -9.17
C TRP A 13 1.76 14.88 -9.51
N ASN A 14 1.79 13.80 -8.74
CA ASN A 14 2.69 12.69 -9.03
C ASN A 14 2.12 11.84 -10.18
N VAL A 15 2.33 12.30 -11.42
CA VAL A 15 1.88 11.63 -12.65
C VAL A 15 2.45 10.20 -12.76
N PRO A 16 3.73 9.93 -12.44
CA PRO A 16 4.26 8.55 -12.42
C PRO A 16 3.47 7.63 -11.47
N LEU A 17 3.12 8.12 -10.28
CA LEU A 17 2.32 7.37 -9.31
C LEU A 17 0.89 7.14 -9.83
N LEU A 18 0.27 8.13 -10.47
CA LEU A 18 -1.05 7.96 -11.10
C LEU A 18 -1.03 6.86 -12.17
N ILE A 19 -0.04 6.89 -13.07
CA ILE A 19 0.11 5.88 -14.13
C ILE A 19 0.32 4.50 -13.52
N SER A 20 1.17 4.38 -12.50
CA SER A 20 1.37 3.12 -11.77
C SER A 20 0.06 2.59 -11.18
N LEU A 21 -0.74 3.45 -10.54
CA LEU A 21 -2.03 3.06 -9.98
C LEU A 21 -3.05 2.64 -11.05
N LEU A 22 -3.05 3.30 -12.21
CA LEU A 22 -3.90 2.90 -13.33
C LEU A 22 -3.51 1.53 -13.87
N ILE A 23 -2.21 1.25 -14.03
CA ILE A 23 -1.72 -0.07 -14.44
C ILE A 23 -2.15 -1.13 -13.42
N VAL A 24 -1.95 -0.89 -12.12
CA VAL A 24 -2.39 -1.79 -11.04
C VAL A 24 -3.90 -2.01 -11.09
N SER A 25 -4.68 -0.96 -11.33
CA SER A 25 -6.14 -1.04 -11.46
C SER A 25 -6.58 -1.89 -12.65
N ILE A 26 -5.94 -1.72 -13.80
CA ILE A 26 -6.24 -2.50 -15.02
C ILE A 26 -5.93 -3.98 -14.79
N VAL A 27 -4.75 -4.28 -14.22
CA VAL A 27 -4.34 -5.65 -13.88
C VAL A 27 -5.31 -6.27 -12.87
N TYR A 28 -5.72 -5.51 -11.87
CA TYR A 28 -6.70 -5.95 -10.87
C TYR A 28 -8.07 -6.25 -11.49
N VAL A 29 -8.60 -5.37 -12.35
CA VAL A 29 -9.88 -5.63 -13.05
C VAL A 29 -9.78 -6.82 -13.99
N TYR A 30 -8.67 -6.96 -14.71
CA TYR A 30 -8.44 -8.10 -15.59
C TYR A 30 -8.45 -9.42 -14.81
N THR A 31 -7.69 -9.50 -13.71
CA THR A 31 -7.66 -10.69 -12.85
C THR A 31 -9.00 -10.97 -12.18
N LEU A 32 -9.74 -9.94 -11.75
CA LEU A 32 -11.11 -10.08 -11.25
C LEU A 32 -12.03 -10.70 -12.30
N LYS A 33 -12.06 -10.15 -13.52
CA LYS A 33 -12.90 -10.68 -14.60
C LYS A 33 -12.53 -12.11 -14.99
N GLN A 34 -11.25 -12.45 -14.94
CA GLN A 34 -10.77 -13.77 -15.33
C GLN A 34 -11.10 -14.85 -14.28
N PHE A 35 -11.06 -14.52 -12.99
CA PHE A 35 -11.08 -15.53 -11.91
C PHE A 35 -12.26 -15.41 -10.95
N VAL A 36 -12.92 -14.26 -10.86
CA VAL A 36 -14.01 -14.02 -9.92
C VAL A 36 -15.32 -13.93 -10.70
N LYS A 37 -16.16 -14.96 -10.56
CA LYS A 37 -17.46 -15.04 -11.23
C LYS A 37 -18.59 -14.35 -10.45
N THR A 38 -18.40 -14.08 -9.16
CA THR A 38 -19.42 -13.52 -8.27
C THR A 38 -19.09 -12.08 -7.88
N PHE A 39 -20.09 -11.21 -7.94
CA PHE A 39 -19.92 -9.81 -7.57
C PHE A 39 -19.81 -9.67 -6.05
N ASN A 40 -18.60 -9.39 -5.55
CA ASN A 40 -18.33 -9.13 -4.13
C ASN A 40 -18.14 -7.62 -3.90
N LYS A 41 -18.32 -7.17 -2.65
CA LYS A 41 -18.02 -5.79 -2.24
C LYS A 41 -16.53 -5.53 -2.00
N GLN A 42 -15.72 -6.60 -1.92
CA GLN A 42 -14.27 -6.53 -1.67
C GLN A 42 -13.52 -5.59 -2.65
N PRO A 43 -13.76 -5.62 -3.97
CA PRO A 43 -13.09 -4.70 -4.91
C PRO A 43 -13.27 -3.22 -4.60
N ILE A 44 -14.37 -2.82 -3.95
CA ILE A 44 -14.60 -1.42 -3.57
C ILE A 44 -13.51 -0.98 -2.57
N LEU A 45 -13.16 -1.82 -1.60
CA LEU A 45 -12.10 -1.53 -0.62
C LEU A 45 -10.73 -1.36 -1.30
N PHE A 46 -10.45 -2.16 -2.33
CA PHE A 46 -9.22 -2.04 -3.11
C PHE A 46 -9.13 -0.68 -3.80
N PHE A 47 -10.18 -0.29 -4.54
CA PHE A 47 -10.21 1.00 -5.23
C PHE A 47 -10.19 2.18 -4.27
N VAL A 48 -10.92 2.10 -3.15
CA VAL A 48 -10.85 3.11 -2.09
C VAL A 48 -9.41 3.22 -1.56
N GLY A 49 -8.72 2.10 -1.33
CA GLY A 49 -7.31 2.07 -0.94
C GLY A 49 -6.39 2.77 -1.95
N LEU A 50 -6.58 2.52 -3.25
CA LEU A 50 -5.79 3.19 -4.30
C LEU A 50 -6.08 4.68 -4.38
N ILE A 51 -7.34 5.08 -4.25
CA ILE A 51 -7.75 6.48 -4.22
C ILE A 51 -7.08 7.19 -3.04
N VAL A 52 -7.19 6.61 -1.83
CA VAL A 52 -6.56 7.17 -0.62
C VAL A 52 -5.04 7.24 -0.78
N LEU A 53 -4.40 6.25 -1.40
CA LEU A 53 -2.97 6.27 -1.72
C LEU A 53 -2.60 7.43 -2.65
N TYR A 54 -3.38 7.65 -3.72
CA TYR A 54 -3.16 8.77 -4.62
C TYR A 54 -3.35 10.11 -3.92
N PHE A 55 -4.38 10.26 -3.08
CA PHE A 55 -4.57 11.47 -2.29
C PHE A 55 -3.42 11.73 -1.32
N THR A 56 -2.88 10.68 -0.71
CA THR A 56 -1.82 10.76 0.30
C THR A 56 -0.44 11.11 -0.29
N LEU A 57 -0.10 10.56 -1.46
CA LEU A 57 1.24 10.68 -2.06
C LEU A 57 1.29 11.45 -3.39
N GLY A 58 0.16 11.50 -4.10
CA GLY A 58 0.08 11.97 -5.48
C GLY A 58 -0.45 13.37 -5.66
N THR A 59 -0.95 13.99 -4.58
CA THR A 59 -1.52 15.34 -4.62
C THR A 59 -0.57 16.37 -4.01
N PRO A 60 -0.78 17.68 -4.29
CA PRO A 60 -0.03 18.75 -3.66
C PRO A 60 -0.11 18.73 -2.13
N LEU A 61 -1.10 18.06 -1.52
CA LEU A 61 -1.18 17.82 -0.08
C LEU A 61 0.04 17.06 0.48
N ALA A 62 0.68 16.22 -0.34
CA ALA A 62 1.95 15.59 0.04
C ALA A 62 3.06 16.62 0.24
N ALA A 63 3.03 17.76 -0.48
CA ALA A 63 3.93 18.87 -0.23
C ALA A 63 3.55 19.64 1.06
N PHE A 64 2.26 19.69 1.40
CA PHE A 64 1.80 20.33 2.65
C PHE A 64 2.15 19.52 3.90
N SER A 65 2.37 18.22 3.80
CA SER A 65 2.80 17.43 4.95
C SER A 65 4.19 17.83 5.45
N HIS A 66 5.03 18.42 4.59
CA HIS A 66 6.33 18.98 4.99
C HIS A 66 6.22 20.28 5.81
N LEU A 67 5.07 20.95 5.83
CA LEU A 67 4.89 22.23 6.53
C LEU A 67 4.65 22.05 8.03
N SER A 68 4.09 20.92 8.47
CA SER A 68 3.86 20.67 9.89
C SER A 68 4.12 19.22 10.25
N PHE A 69 4.82 19.00 11.37
CA PHE A 69 5.08 17.66 11.90
C PHE A 69 3.79 16.85 12.08
N SER A 70 2.68 17.51 12.49
CA SER A 70 1.38 16.86 12.66
C SER A 70 0.81 16.33 11.33
N SER A 71 0.84 17.14 10.27
CA SER A 71 0.40 16.71 8.94
C SER A 71 1.27 15.59 8.39
N HIS A 72 2.58 15.65 8.65
CA HIS A 72 3.51 14.58 8.29
C HIS A 72 3.18 13.25 8.99
N MET A 73 2.92 13.28 10.31
CA MET A 73 2.52 12.09 11.06
C MET A 73 1.22 11.50 10.54
N LEU A 74 0.22 12.36 10.28
CA LEU A 74 -1.05 11.93 9.73
C LEU A 74 -0.85 11.22 8.37
N GLN A 75 -0.05 11.80 7.48
CA GLN A 75 0.26 11.19 6.19
C GLN A 75 0.88 9.79 6.36
N MET A 76 1.87 9.65 7.25
CA MET A 76 2.52 8.36 7.52
C MET A 76 1.56 7.35 8.16
N SER A 77 0.68 7.79 9.06
CA SER A 77 -0.33 6.94 9.67
C SER A 77 -1.32 6.40 8.64
N VAL A 78 -1.83 7.25 7.75
CA VAL A 78 -2.71 6.84 6.66
C VAL A 78 -1.99 5.86 5.71
N LEU A 79 -0.76 6.19 5.33
CA LEU A 79 0.06 5.41 4.40
C LEU A 79 0.36 3.99 4.89
N TYR A 80 0.64 3.82 6.18
CA TYR A 80 1.07 2.53 6.72
C TYR A 80 0.03 1.79 7.57
N PHE A 81 -1.03 2.43 8.04
CA PHE A 81 -2.04 1.75 8.87
C PHE A 81 -3.43 1.71 8.23
N ILE A 82 -3.76 2.60 7.28
CA ILE A 82 -5.08 2.61 6.63
C ILE A 82 -5.00 1.99 5.23
N ILE A 83 -4.10 2.48 4.38
CA ILE A 83 -4.00 2.03 2.99
C ILE A 83 -3.67 0.52 2.89
N PRO A 84 -2.70 -0.03 3.65
CA PRO A 84 -2.31 -1.44 3.54
C PRO A 84 -3.44 -2.42 3.83
N PRO A 85 -4.19 -2.32 4.95
CA PRO A 85 -5.34 -3.21 5.16
C PRO A 85 -6.45 -2.99 4.13
N LEU A 86 -6.75 -1.75 3.69
CA LEU A 86 -7.75 -1.49 2.65
C LEU A 86 -7.43 -2.25 1.34
N ILE A 87 -6.17 -2.18 0.90
CA ILE A 87 -5.71 -2.89 -0.29
C ILE A 87 -5.82 -4.40 -0.09
N LEU A 88 -5.37 -4.93 1.06
CA LEU A 88 -5.37 -6.37 1.31
C LEU A 88 -6.78 -6.96 1.44
N PHE A 89 -7.67 -6.34 2.21
CA PHE A 89 -9.09 -6.75 2.31
C PHE A 89 -9.84 -6.57 0.99
N GLY A 90 -9.33 -5.70 0.12
CA GLY A 90 -9.84 -5.52 -1.22
C GLY A 90 -9.57 -6.70 -2.16
N ILE A 91 -8.64 -7.60 -1.83
CA ILE A 91 -8.31 -8.75 -2.66
C ILE A 91 -9.25 -9.93 -2.31
N PRO A 92 -10.03 -10.45 -3.27
CA PRO A 92 -10.87 -11.63 -3.06
C PRO A 92 -10.07 -12.89 -2.75
N ASN A 93 -10.64 -13.80 -1.95
CA ASN A 93 -10.01 -15.08 -1.58
C ASN A 93 -9.48 -15.88 -2.77
N ILE A 94 -10.25 -15.94 -3.86
CA ILE A 94 -9.90 -16.70 -5.06
C ILE A 94 -8.58 -16.19 -5.67
N LEU A 95 -8.44 -14.86 -5.75
CA LEU A 95 -7.21 -14.22 -6.24
C LEU A 95 -6.08 -14.40 -5.25
N TYR A 96 -6.38 -14.28 -3.97
CA TYR A 96 -5.41 -14.41 -2.90
C TYR A 96 -4.76 -15.81 -2.84
N HIS A 97 -5.56 -16.88 -2.90
CA HIS A 97 -5.06 -18.26 -2.98
C HIS A 97 -4.20 -18.48 -4.22
N ARG A 98 -4.64 -17.94 -5.36
CA ARG A 98 -3.88 -18.03 -6.61
C ARG A 98 -2.56 -17.27 -6.54
N MET A 99 -2.52 -16.10 -5.90
CA MET A 99 -1.28 -15.35 -5.67
C MET A 99 -0.31 -16.17 -4.83
N LEU A 100 -0.78 -16.83 -3.77
CA LEU A 100 0.04 -17.72 -2.95
C LEU A 100 0.55 -18.95 -3.71
N ASP A 101 -0.09 -19.35 -4.80
CA ASP A 101 0.34 -20.48 -5.60
C ASP A 101 1.46 -20.19 -6.58
N ILE A 102 1.69 -18.91 -6.91
CA ILE A 102 2.76 -18.47 -7.81
C ILE A 102 4.12 -18.70 -7.13
N SER A 103 5.08 -19.29 -7.86
CA SER A 103 6.41 -19.66 -7.35
C SER A 103 7.17 -18.48 -6.73
N VAL A 104 7.01 -17.27 -7.25
CA VAL A 104 7.60 -16.04 -6.70
C VAL A 104 7.06 -15.76 -5.31
N PHE A 105 5.75 -15.84 -5.09
CA PHE A 105 5.15 -15.64 -3.77
C PHE A 105 5.46 -16.78 -2.80
N LYS A 106 5.62 -18.02 -3.28
CA LYS A 106 6.12 -19.15 -2.48
C LYS A 106 7.55 -18.92 -2.00
N LEU A 107 8.42 -18.38 -2.86
CA LEU A 107 9.79 -18.00 -2.51
C LEU A 107 9.82 -16.82 -1.55
N ILE A 108 9.04 -15.77 -1.82
CA ILE A 108 8.86 -14.62 -0.93
C ILE A 108 8.38 -15.09 0.44
N ARG A 109 7.37 -15.98 0.52
CA ARG A 109 6.89 -16.53 1.81
C ARG A 109 7.98 -17.24 2.60
N ARG A 110 8.93 -17.89 1.91
CA ARG A 110 10.02 -18.66 2.53
C ARG A 110 11.21 -17.77 2.94
N LEU A 111 11.50 -16.71 2.19
CA LEU A 111 12.56 -15.75 2.48
C LEU A 111 12.12 -14.60 3.40
N PHE A 112 10.82 -14.26 3.44
CA PHE A 112 10.35 -13.11 4.21
C PHE A 112 10.06 -13.45 5.67
N LEU A 113 10.37 -12.45 6.48
CA LEU A 113 10.19 -12.40 7.92
C LEU A 113 8.73 -12.75 8.30
N PRO A 114 8.53 -13.46 9.43
CA PRO A 114 7.19 -13.68 9.96
C PRO A 114 6.51 -12.32 10.23
N PRO A 115 5.16 -12.25 10.17
CA PRO A 115 4.44 -10.98 10.30
C PRO A 115 4.77 -10.19 11.56
N ILE A 116 4.97 -10.88 12.69
CA ILE A 116 5.38 -10.27 13.97
C ILE A 116 6.77 -9.63 13.87
N VAL A 117 7.71 -10.30 13.21
CA VAL A 117 9.06 -9.74 13.01
C VAL A 117 8.99 -8.56 12.03
N SER A 118 8.11 -8.62 11.03
CA SER A 118 7.85 -7.50 10.12
C SER A 118 7.30 -6.28 10.86
N LEU A 119 6.41 -6.50 11.83
CA LEU A 119 5.90 -5.44 12.72
C LEU A 119 7.02 -4.82 13.56
N ILE A 120 7.88 -5.63 14.17
CA ILE A 120 9.00 -5.14 15.01
C ILE A 120 9.96 -4.31 14.16
N ILE A 121 10.34 -4.81 12.97
CA ILE A 121 11.23 -4.10 12.06
C ILE A 121 10.57 -2.83 11.53
N PHE A 122 9.28 -2.90 11.17
CA PHE A 122 8.51 -1.73 10.76
C PHE A 122 8.51 -0.65 11.86
N ALA A 123 8.23 -1.02 13.10
CA ALA A 123 8.24 -0.08 14.23
C ALA A 123 9.62 0.52 14.47
N GLY A 124 10.69 -0.29 14.40
CA GLY A 124 12.06 0.18 14.55
C GLY A 124 12.49 1.13 13.44
N LEU A 125 12.20 0.80 12.17
CA LEU A 125 12.48 1.67 11.03
C LEU A 125 11.61 2.94 11.10
N LEU A 126 10.32 2.82 11.41
CA LEU A 126 9.46 3.97 11.59
C LEU A 126 10.02 4.89 12.67
N PHE A 127 10.49 4.37 13.81
CA PHE A 127 11.16 5.19 14.83
C PHE A 127 12.42 5.89 14.29
N LEU A 128 13.31 5.15 13.62
CA LEU A 128 14.54 5.71 13.04
C LEU A 128 14.26 6.81 12.01
N TYR A 129 13.20 6.68 11.23
CA TYR A 129 12.78 7.67 10.25
C TYR A 129 12.50 9.04 10.88
N HIS A 130 11.98 9.06 12.11
CA HIS A 130 11.63 10.29 12.82
C HIS A 130 12.82 10.94 13.53
N LEU A 131 13.99 10.30 13.54
CA LEU A 131 15.20 10.91 14.10
C LEU A 131 15.70 12.03 13.18
N PRO A 132 16.10 13.20 13.73
CA PRO A 132 16.62 14.31 12.94
C PRO A 132 17.82 13.94 12.07
N THR A 133 18.66 13.01 12.54
CA THR A 133 19.83 12.50 11.83
C THR A 133 19.45 11.76 10.55
N THR A 134 18.44 10.91 10.61
CA THR A 134 17.95 10.15 9.45
C THR A 134 17.29 11.07 8.43
N LEU A 135 16.50 12.04 8.91
CA LEU A 135 15.90 13.07 8.05
C LEU A 135 16.96 13.91 7.32
N HIS A 136 18.07 14.22 7.99
CA HIS A 136 19.19 14.90 7.36
C HIS A 136 19.82 14.05 6.23
N ILE A 137 20.05 12.75 6.47
CA ILE A 137 20.58 11.82 5.46
C ILE A 137 19.65 11.73 4.24
N PHE A 138 18.33 11.66 4.47
CA PHE A 138 17.34 11.64 3.40
C PHE A 138 17.30 12.92 2.59
N SER A 139 17.49 14.06 3.25
CA SER A 139 17.58 15.37 2.57
C SER A 139 18.79 15.45 1.63
N LEU A 140 19.89 14.76 1.96
CA LEU A 140 21.08 14.66 1.12
C LEU A 140 20.93 13.62 -0.01
N ASN A 141 20.10 12.58 0.20
CA ASN A 141 19.96 11.47 -0.74
C ASN A 141 18.47 11.11 -0.98
N PRO A 142 17.77 11.82 -1.89
CA PRO A 142 16.36 11.60 -2.17
C PRO A 142 16.00 10.17 -2.59
N ARG A 143 16.87 9.52 -3.38
CA ARG A 143 16.67 8.11 -3.79
C ARG A 143 16.67 7.14 -2.61
N PHE A 144 17.52 7.39 -1.62
CA PHE A 144 17.58 6.55 -0.42
C PHE A 144 16.31 6.71 0.41
N HIS A 145 15.75 7.92 0.47
CA HIS A 145 14.46 8.18 1.08
C HIS A 145 13.33 7.40 0.41
N GLU A 146 13.23 7.44 -0.91
CA GLU A 146 12.19 6.73 -1.67
C GLU A 146 12.25 5.21 -1.41
N ILE A 147 13.44 4.62 -1.48
CA ILE A 147 13.65 3.19 -1.19
C ILE A 147 13.22 2.85 0.25
N TYR A 148 13.53 3.73 1.19
CA TYR A 148 13.15 3.56 2.59
C TYR A 148 11.63 3.56 2.80
N LEU A 149 10.93 4.50 2.16
CA LEU A 149 9.46 4.58 2.20
C LEU A 149 8.82 3.35 1.56
N VAL A 150 9.33 2.89 0.43
CA VAL A 150 8.86 1.68 -0.25
C VAL A 150 9.07 0.45 0.64
N LEU A 151 10.23 0.34 1.31
CA LEU A 151 10.52 -0.74 2.25
C LEU A 151 9.52 -0.74 3.43
N LEU A 152 9.26 0.42 4.03
CA LEU A 152 8.26 0.56 5.09
C LEU A 152 6.86 0.15 4.62
N PHE A 153 6.47 0.54 3.40
CA PHE A 153 5.18 0.17 2.83
C PHE A 153 5.05 -1.36 2.66
N PHE A 154 6.09 -2.02 2.14
CA PHE A 154 6.12 -3.48 2.03
C PHE A 154 6.05 -4.19 3.39
N LEU A 155 6.81 -3.70 4.38
CA LEU A 155 6.75 -4.24 5.74
C LEU A 155 5.36 -4.07 6.35
N SER A 156 4.69 -2.95 6.07
CA SER A 156 3.33 -2.73 6.51
C SER A 156 2.34 -3.72 5.88
N LEU A 157 2.35 -3.88 4.56
CA LEU A 157 1.53 -4.90 3.89
C LEU A 157 1.76 -6.29 4.51
N ARG A 158 3.02 -6.62 4.83
CA ARG A 158 3.36 -7.90 5.45
C ARG A 158 2.84 -8.05 6.88
N MET A 159 2.85 -6.98 7.68
CA MET A 159 2.33 -7.03 9.06
C MET A 159 0.81 -7.29 9.08
N TRP A 160 0.07 -6.70 8.13
CA TRP A 160 -1.38 -6.80 8.04
C TRP A 160 -1.87 -8.10 7.38
N TRP A 161 -1.02 -8.72 6.55
CA TRP A 161 -1.27 -9.96 5.84
C TRP A 161 -1.95 -11.10 6.64
N PRO A 162 -1.45 -11.53 7.83
CA PRO A 162 -2.07 -12.64 8.58
C PRO A 162 -3.48 -12.32 9.10
N PHE A 163 -3.77 -11.05 9.40
CA PHE A 163 -5.08 -10.66 9.92
C PHE A 163 -6.16 -10.84 8.86
N VAL A 164 -5.87 -10.40 7.63
CA VAL A 164 -6.78 -10.55 6.47
C VAL A 164 -7.03 -12.02 6.15
N LEU A 165 -5.96 -12.82 6.07
CA LEU A 165 -6.04 -14.27 5.92
C LEU A 165 -6.97 -14.93 6.94
N SER A 166 -6.78 -14.58 8.21
CA SER A 166 -7.53 -15.19 9.30
C SER A 166 -9.02 -14.88 9.22
N ASP A 167 -9.35 -13.64 8.84
CA ASP A 167 -10.73 -13.17 8.73
C ASP A 167 -11.45 -13.84 7.55
N GLN A 168 -10.81 -13.86 6.39
CA GLN A 168 -11.37 -14.50 5.21
C GLN A 168 -11.55 -16.01 5.39
N SER A 169 -10.67 -16.68 6.15
CA SER A 169 -10.82 -18.10 6.48
C SER A 169 -12.03 -18.40 7.37
N LYS A 170 -12.43 -17.46 8.24
CA LYS A 170 -13.60 -17.57 9.10
C LYS A 170 -14.88 -17.32 8.32
N GLU A 171 -14.90 -16.32 7.45
CA GLU A 171 -16.04 -16.05 6.57
C GLU A 171 -16.36 -17.22 5.65
N GLU A 172 -15.33 -17.87 5.09
CA GLU A 172 -15.48 -19.02 4.20
C GLU A 172 -16.05 -20.26 4.93
N LYS A 173 -15.55 -20.55 6.14
CA LYS A 173 -16.12 -21.62 6.99
C LYS A 173 -17.58 -21.37 7.32
N LYS A 174 -17.92 -20.15 7.76
CA LYS A 174 -19.31 -19.78 8.08
C LYS A 174 -20.26 -19.96 6.88
N LYS A 175 -19.79 -19.66 5.67
CA LYS A 175 -20.59 -19.82 4.44
C LYS A 175 -20.83 -21.30 4.09
N ASN A 176 -19.85 -22.17 4.36
CA ASN A 176 -19.98 -23.60 4.13
C ASN A 176 -20.85 -24.30 5.18
N ASP A 177 -20.88 -23.82 6.43
CA ASP A 177 -21.72 -24.39 7.50
C ASP A 177 -23.22 -24.04 7.35
N MET A 178 -23.57 -23.05 6.51
CA MET A 178 -24.95 -22.65 6.21
C MET A 178 -25.55 -23.35 4.97
N HIS A 179 -24.78 -24.21 4.29
CA HIS A 179 -25.19 -24.97 3.12
C HIS A 179 -25.25 -26.46 3.42
#